data_AF-A0A1E5SQM3-F1
#
_entry.id   AF-A0A1E5SQM3-F1
#
_cell.length_a   1.000
_cell.length_b   1.000
_cell.length_c   1.000
_cell.angle_alpha   90.00
_cell.angle_beta   90.00
_cell.angle_gamma   90.00
#
_symmetry.space_group_name_H-M   'P 1'
#
loop_
_entity.id
_entity.type
_entity.pdbx_description
1 polymer ?
#
loop_
_entity_poly.entity_id
_entity_poly.type
_entity_poly.pdbx_seq_one_letter_code
_entity_poly.pdbx_strand_id
1 'polypeptide(L)'
;MDSNYPEIVALNDIYIAHQVYIKIDRSQVLGDQQYYPRVDFKFSGKKFHLFVDDEYDDFRNNYPLLNLCLVLRELEGYEYADDYYVWCQERSLDAGSPQVKDNYAHLGEVYSAIKSIMGKIDSQVSDFDFEMNARAAQALRRSK
;
A
#
# COMPACT_ATOMS: atom_id res chain seq x y z
N MET A 1 -1.08 -6.23 -22.05
CA MET A 1 0.13 -5.64 -21.46
C MET A 1 1.19 -6.71 -21.50
N ASP A 2 2.06 -6.68 -22.51
CA ASP A 2 3.28 -7.49 -22.48
C ASP A 2 4.30 -6.71 -21.66
N SER A 3 4.13 -6.74 -20.34
CA SER A 3 5.20 -6.31 -19.45
C SER A 3 6.25 -7.42 -19.45
N ASN A 4 7.50 -7.11 -19.81
CA ASN A 4 8.63 -8.04 -19.64
C ASN A 4 8.91 -8.36 -18.15
N TYR A 5 8.11 -7.84 -17.22
CA TYR A 5 8.25 -8.03 -15.77
C TYR A 5 7.12 -8.91 -15.23
N PRO A 6 7.42 -10.16 -14.82
CA PRO A 6 6.43 -11.05 -14.21
C PRO A 6 5.78 -10.46 -12.96
N GLU A 7 6.47 -9.58 -12.24
CA GLU A 7 5.97 -8.87 -11.06
C GLU A 7 4.74 -8.01 -11.41
N ILE A 8 4.79 -7.31 -12.55
CA ILE A 8 3.68 -6.47 -13.02
C ILE A 8 2.51 -7.33 -13.49
N VAL A 9 2.79 -8.48 -14.11
CA VAL A 9 1.75 -9.43 -14.54
C VAL A 9 1.03 -9.98 -13.31
N ALA A 10 1.77 -10.44 -12.29
CA ALA A 10 1.18 -10.95 -11.06
C ALA A 10 0.35 -9.88 -10.33
N LEU A 11 0.82 -8.64 -10.28
CA LEU A 11 0.08 -7.53 -9.69
C LEU A 11 -1.21 -7.21 -10.46
N ASN A 12 -1.16 -7.29 -11.78
CA ASN A 12 -2.34 -7.14 -12.63
C ASN A 12 -3.34 -8.30 -12.44
N ASP A 13 -2.85 -9.52 -12.25
CA ASP A 13 -3.72 -10.68 -11.97
C ASP A 13 -4.47 -10.48 -10.64
N ILE A 14 -3.80 -9.98 -9.60
CA ILE A 14 -4.46 -9.58 -8.32
C ILE A 14 -5.51 -8.51 -8.58
N TYR A 15 -5.14 -7.45 -9.31
CA TYR A 15 -6.03 -6.33 -9.61
C TYR A 15 -7.34 -6.79 -10.29
N ILE A 16 -7.23 -7.66 -11.30
CA ILE A 16 -8.36 -8.20 -12.04
C ILE A 16 -9.16 -9.18 -11.20
N ALA A 17 -8.49 -10.16 -10.57
CA ALA A 17 -9.14 -11.23 -9.81
C ALA A 17 -10.00 -10.68 -8.65
N HIS A 18 -9.51 -9.62 -7.99
CA HIS A 18 -10.17 -9.03 -6.84
C HIS A 18 -10.97 -7.76 -7.17
N GLN A 19 -11.12 -7.42 -8.45
CA GLN A 19 -11.91 -6.26 -8.92
C GLN A 19 -11.55 -4.98 -8.14
N VAL A 20 -10.24 -4.71 -8.07
CA VAL A 20 -9.70 -3.64 -7.23
C VAL A 20 -10.15 -2.28 -7.75
N TYR A 21 -10.55 -1.41 -6.84
CA TYR A 21 -10.79 0.01 -7.10
C TYR A 21 -10.15 0.82 -6.00
N ILE A 22 -9.43 1.89 -6.35
CA ILE A 22 -8.68 2.72 -5.39
C ILE A 22 -9.02 4.18 -5.62
N LYS A 23 -9.25 4.92 -4.54
CA LYS A 23 -9.43 6.36 -4.51
C LYS A 23 -8.54 6.97 -3.43
N ILE A 24 -7.75 7.96 -3.81
CA ILE A 24 -6.86 8.68 -2.91
C ILE A 24 -7.55 9.97 -2.43
N ASP A 25 -7.53 10.21 -1.13
CA ASP A 25 -8.00 11.42 -0.48
C ASP A 25 -6.84 12.11 0.27
N ARG A 26 -6.18 13.06 -0.41
CA ARG A 26 -5.09 13.86 0.16
C ARG A 26 -5.57 14.92 1.17
N SER A 27 -6.88 15.09 1.38
CA SER A 27 -7.39 16.00 2.41
C SER A 27 -7.37 15.39 3.81
N GLN A 28 -7.22 14.07 3.90
CA GLN A 28 -7.07 13.31 5.14
C GLN A 28 -5.68 12.68 5.17
N VAL A 29 -4.94 12.93 6.25
CA VAL A 29 -3.57 12.45 6.43
C VAL A 29 -3.37 11.84 7.83
N LEU A 30 -2.40 10.94 7.95
CA LEU A 30 -2.04 10.34 9.23
C LEU A 30 -1.00 11.21 9.96
N GLY A 31 -1.25 11.56 11.22
CA GLY A 31 -0.24 12.20 12.08
C GLY A 31 0.33 13.50 11.51
N ASP A 32 -0.49 14.30 10.81
CA ASP A 32 -0.10 15.52 10.08
C ASP A 32 0.93 15.33 8.96
N GLN A 33 1.24 14.09 8.58
CA GLN A 33 2.19 13.78 7.51
C GLN A 33 1.52 13.82 6.13
N GLN A 34 1.84 14.84 5.32
CA GLN A 34 1.24 15.04 3.99
C GLN A 34 1.50 13.90 2.99
N TYR A 35 2.57 13.14 3.21
CA TYR A 35 2.93 11.96 2.43
C TYR A 35 2.23 10.69 2.91
N TYR A 36 1.30 10.76 3.87
CA TYR A 36 0.54 9.62 4.37
C TYR A 36 -0.97 9.82 4.11
N PRO A 37 -1.42 9.97 2.85
CA PRO A 37 -2.81 10.24 2.52
C PRO A 37 -3.73 9.04 2.82
N ARG A 38 -5.00 9.33 3.06
CA ARG A 38 -6.04 8.30 3.12
C ARG A 38 -6.27 7.70 1.74
N VAL A 39 -6.36 6.37 1.69
CA VAL A 39 -6.68 5.58 0.52
C VAL A 39 -7.94 4.76 0.82
N ASP A 40 -9.05 5.09 0.17
CA ASP A 40 -10.25 4.26 0.18
C ASP A 40 -10.18 3.28 -0.99
N PHE A 41 -10.40 2.00 -0.73
CA PHE A 41 -10.34 0.98 -1.77
C PHE A 41 -11.40 -0.10 -1.63
N LYS A 42 -11.69 -0.75 -2.76
CA LYS A 42 -12.55 -1.92 -2.85
C LYS A 42 -11.71 -3.13 -3.20
N PHE A 43 -11.92 -4.23 -2.50
CA PHE A 43 -11.24 -5.50 -2.74
C PHE A 43 -12.25 -6.64 -2.60
N SER A 44 -12.46 -7.40 -3.67
CA SER A 44 -13.44 -8.50 -3.77
C SER A 44 -14.83 -8.13 -3.27
N GLY A 45 -15.36 -6.98 -3.72
CA GLY A 45 -16.70 -6.52 -3.31
C GLY A 45 -16.73 -5.70 -2.02
N LYS A 46 -15.76 -5.88 -1.12
CA LYS A 46 -15.70 -5.22 0.19
C LYS A 46 -14.97 -3.89 0.12
N LYS A 47 -15.33 -2.95 1.01
CA LYS A 47 -14.73 -1.61 1.08
C LYS A 47 -13.83 -1.51 2.31
N PHE A 48 -12.67 -0.89 2.12
CA PHE A 48 -11.66 -0.68 3.12
C PHE A 48 -11.10 0.74 2.98
N HIS A 49 -10.37 1.17 4.00
CA HIS A 49 -9.51 2.33 3.90
C HIS A 49 -8.25 2.10 4.72
N LEU A 50 -7.16 2.73 4.30
CA LEU A 50 -5.89 2.81 5.01
C LEU A 50 -5.33 4.22 4.85
N PHE A 51 -4.35 4.58 5.66
CA PHE A 51 -3.40 5.62 5.27
C PHE A 51 -2.15 4.92 4.75
N VAL A 52 -1.60 5.40 3.64
CA VAL A 52 -0.51 4.71 2.92
C VAL A 52 0.65 5.67 2.72
N ASP A 53 1.86 5.19 2.96
CA ASP A 53 3.08 5.95 2.68
C ASP A 53 3.24 6.24 1.17
N ASP A 54 3.26 7.51 0.82
CA ASP A 54 3.42 8.09 -0.51
C ASP A 54 4.59 9.09 -0.53
N GLU A 55 5.69 8.80 0.19
CA GLU A 55 6.90 9.64 0.26
C GLU A 55 7.39 10.11 -1.12
N TYR A 56 7.28 9.26 -2.15
CA TYR A 56 7.73 9.55 -3.51
C TYR A 56 6.67 10.22 -4.42
N ASP A 57 5.50 10.62 -3.89
CA ASP A 57 4.36 11.17 -4.65
C ASP A 57 3.91 10.25 -5.81
N ASP A 58 4.00 8.94 -5.60
CA ASP A 58 3.68 7.90 -6.59
C ASP A 58 2.18 7.91 -6.93
N PHE A 59 1.29 8.25 -5.98
CA PHE A 59 -0.14 8.38 -6.23
C PHE A 59 -0.51 9.49 -7.24
N ARG A 60 0.38 10.46 -7.49
CA ARG A 60 0.13 11.52 -8.48
C ARG A 60 -0.01 10.97 -9.90
N ASN A 61 0.64 9.85 -10.20
CA ASN A 61 0.53 9.20 -11.51
C ASN A 61 -0.86 8.58 -11.72
N ASN A 62 -1.60 8.33 -10.62
CA ASN A 62 -2.91 7.69 -10.59
C ASN A 62 -2.98 6.42 -11.45
N TYR A 63 -1.87 5.66 -11.47
CA TYR A 63 -1.76 4.43 -12.23
C TYR A 63 -2.26 3.26 -11.36
N PRO A 64 -3.32 2.53 -11.75
CA PRO A 64 -4.00 1.58 -10.87
C PRO A 64 -3.09 0.50 -10.26
N LEU A 65 -2.12 -0.03 -11.02
CA LEU A 65 -1.21 -1.05 -10.51
C LEU A 65 -0.20 -0.48 -9.53
N LEU A 66 0.34 0.72 -9.78
CA LEU A 66 1.22 1.39 -8.81
C LEU A 66 0.48 1.69 -7.51
N ASN A 67 -0.76 2.18 -7.62
CA ASN A 67 -1.60 2.42 -6.45
C ASN A 67 -1.87 1.13 -5.66
N LEU A 68 -2.16 0.01 -6.34
CA LEU A 68 -2.32 -1.29 -5.68
C LEU A 68 -1.01 -1.76 -5.03
N CYS A 69 0.13 -1.58 -5.70
CA CYS A 69 1.44 -1.91 -5.14
C CYS A 69 1.65 -1.22 -3.78
N LEU A 70 1.42 0.11 -3.73
CA LEU A 70 1.55 0.89 -2.49
C LEU A 70 0.62 0.39 -1.38
N VAL A 71 -0.64 0.08 -1.70
CA VAL A 71 -1.60 -0.47 -0.72
C VAL A 71 -1.13 -1.82 -0.17
N LEU A 72 -0.62 -2.71 -1.03
CA LEU A 72 -0.11 -4.01 -0.58
C LEU A 72 1.17 -3.85 0.26
N ARG A 73 2.07 -2.93 -0.11
CA ARG A 73 3.29 -2.62 0.66
C ARG A 73 2.98 -2.09 2.05
N GLU A 74 1.96 -1.25 2.21
CA GLU A 74 1.51 -0.79 3.52
C GLU A 74 1.08 -1.97 4.41
N LEU A 75 0.35 -2.92 3.84
CA LEU A 75 -0.11 -4.13 4.53
C LEU A 75 1.03 -5.08 4.87
N GLU A 76 2.00 -5.26 3.97
CA GLU A 76 3.23 -6.02 4.25
C GLU A 76 4.03 -5.38 5.37
N GLY A 77 4.14 -4.05 5.36
CA GLY A 77 4.83 -3.32 6.41
C GLY A 77 4.19 -3.45 7.79
N TYR A 78 2.89 -3.77 7.88
CA TYR A 78 2.26 -4.20 9.14
C TYR A 78 2.67 -5.62 9.55
N GLU A 79 2.75 -6.56 8.60
CA GLU A 79 3.15 -7.95 8.87
C GLU A 79 4.61 -8.06 9.31
N TYR A 80 5.49 -7.20 8.78
CA TYR A 80 6.92 -7.22 9.08
C TYR A 80 7.31 -6.44 10.33
N ALA A 81 6.44 -5.55 10.83
CA ALA A 81 6.70 -4.84 12.07
C ALA A 81 6.50 -5.75 13.29
N ASP A 82 7.52 -5.83 14.15
CA ASP A 82 7.45 -6.64 15.38
C ASP A 82 6.37 -6.13 16.34
N ASP A 83 6.28 -4.82 16.50
CA ASP A 83 5.28 -4.16 17.32
C ASP A 83 4.97 -2.72 16.85
N TYR A 84 4.00 -2.09 17.51
CA TYR A 84 3.56 -0.72 17.24
C TYR A 84 4.68 0.33 17.33
N TYR A 85 5.61 0.19 18.28
CA TYR A 85 6.70 1.16 18.45
C TYR A 85 7.70 1.04 17.30
N VAL A 86 8.04 -0.18 16.89
CA VAL A 86 8.89 -0.42 15.71
C VAL A 86 8.22 0.15 14.46
N TRP A 87 6.94 -0.17 14.24
CA TRP A 87 6.17 0.35 13.10
C TRP A 87 6.17 1.89 13.04
N CYS A 88 5.98 2.56 14.18
CA CYS A 88 6.04 4.01 14.27
C CYS A 88 7.44 4.57 13.96
N GLN A 89 8.49 3.94 14.48
CA GLN A 89 9.88 4.39 14.26
C GLN A 89 10.27 4.31 12.78
N GLU A 90 9.97 3.20 12.11
CA GLU A 90 10.27 3.01 10.69
C GLU A 90 9.58 4.06 9.80
N ARG A 91 8.39 4.53 10.20
CA ARG A 91 7.57 5.50 9.46
C ARG A 91 7.69 6.93 9.97
N SER A 92 8.60 7.18 10.91
CA SER A 92 8.75 8.50 11.57
C SER A 92 7.44 9.06 12.15
N LEU A 93 6.53 8.19 12.63
CA LEU A 93 5.25 8.54 13.23
C LEU A 93 5.38 8.75 14.75
N ASP A 94 4.56 9.65 15.30
CA ASP A 94 4.51 9.86 16.75
C ASP A 94 3.75 8.72 17.44
N ALA A 95 4.49 7.84 18.13
CA ALA A 95 3.92 6.74 18.90
C ALA A 95 2.99 7.20 20.03
N GLY A 96 3.10 8.45 20.49
CA GLY A 96 2.21 9.06 21.48
C GLY A 96 0.87 9.52 20.91
N SER A 97 0.72 9.59 19.58
CA SER A 97 -0.49 10.08 18.93
C SER A 97 -1.63 9.06 19.02
N PRO A 98 -2.81 9.43 19.58
CA PRO A 98 -3.98 8.56 19.57
C PRO A 98 -4.42 8.18 18.17
N GLN A 99 -4.32 9.11 17.20
CA GLN A 99 -4.68 8.87 15.81
C GLN A 99 -3.79 7.77 15.18
N VAL A 100 -2.49 7.82 15.45
CA VAL A 100 -1.52 6.84 14.94
C VAL A 100 -1.78 5.46 15.55
N LYS A 101 -2.08 5.42 16.85
CA LYS A 101 -2.44 4.18 17.55
C LYS A 101 -3.73 3.55 17.03
N ASP A 102 -4.77 4.35 16.84
CA ASP A 102 -6.05 3.90 16.30
C ASP A 102 -5.88 3.39 14.85
N ASN A 103 -5.05 4.08 14.06
CA ASN A 103 -4.70 3.63 12.71
C ASN A 103 -3.98 2.29 12.71
N TYR A 104 -3.02 2.07 13.59
CA TYR A 104 -2.30 0.79 13.67
C TYR A 104 -3.24 -0.37 14.01
N ALA A 105 -4.18 -0.16 14.94
CA ALA A 105 -5.19 -1.17 15.25
C ALA A 105 -6.09 -1.47 14.04
N HIS A 106 -6.58 -0.42 13.37
CA HIS A 106 -7.39 -0.55 12.16
C HIS A 106 -6.62 -1.22 11.00
N LEU A 107 -5.35 -0.91 10.82
CA LEU A 107 -4.46 -1.54 9.84
C LEU A 107 -4.40 -3.06 10.06
N GLY A 108 -4.33 -3.52 11.31
CA GLY A 108 -4.38 -4.93 11.66
C GLY A 108 -5.71 -5.62 11.31
N GLU A 109 -6.83 -4.92 11.46
CA GLU A 109 -8.15 -5.43 11.03
C GLU A 109 -8.24 -5.56 9.51
N VAL A 110 -7.79 -4.53 8.77
CA VAL A 110 -7.76 -4.55 7.30
C VAL A 110 -6.81 -5.63 6.79
N TYR A 111 -5.60 -5.72 7.36
CA TYR A 111 -4.64 -6.77 7.05
C TYR A 111 -5.25 -8.16 7.20
N SER A 112 -5.88 -8.44 8.34
CA SER A 112 -6.52 -9.73 8.60
C SER A 112 -7.64 -10.02 7.60
N ALA A 113 -8.44 -9.01 7.27
CA ALA A 113 -9.51 -9.13 6.28
C ALA A 113 -8.98 -9.41 4.87
N ILE A 114 -7.95 -8.69 4.41
CA ILE A 114 -7.34 -8.90 3.09
C ILE A 114 -6.64 -10.27 3.02
N LYS A 115 -5.87 -10.64 4.05
CA LYS A 115 -5.23 -11.96 4.14
C LYS A 115 -6.23 -13.10 4.07
N SER A 116 -7.42 -12.94 4.67
CA SER A 116 -8.50 -13.94 4.56
C SER A 116 -9.09 -14.10 3.16
N ILE A 117 -8.94 -13.10 2.28
CA ILE A 117 -9.49 -13.08 0.92
C ILE A 117 -8.48 -13.65 -0.08
N MET A 118 -7.22 -13.22 -0.02
CA MET A 118 -6.21 -13.54 -1.04
C MET A 118 -5.11 -14.48 -0.56
N GLY A 119 -5.05 -14.80 0.74
CA GLY A 119 -3.94 -15.54 1.33
C GLY A 119 -2.77 -14.61 1.65
N LYS A 120 -1.54 -15.06 1.37
CA LYS A 120 -0.34 -14.24 1.61
C LYS A 120 -0.47 -12.91 0.85
N ILE A 121 -0.24 -11.81 1.55
CA ILE A 121 -0.16 -10.47 0.96
C ILE A 121 1.25 -10.29 0.43
N ASP A 122 1.38 -9.87 -0.83
CA ASP A 122 2.65 -9.72 -1.50
C ASP A 122 2.51 -8.64 -2.57
N SER A 123 3.28 -7.54 -2.46
CA SER A 123 3.22 -6.42 -3.41
C SER A 123 3.87 -6.72 -4.76
N GLN A 124 4.41 -7.93 -4.94
CA GLN A 124 5.07 -8.47 -6.13
C GLN A 124 6.40 -7.78 -6.50
N VAL A 125 6.61 -6.55 -6.05
CA VAL A 125 7.84 -5.78 -6.28
C VAL A 125 8.67 -5.79 -5.02
N SER A 126 9.90 -6.31 -5.13
CA SER A 126 10.81 -6.35 -3.99
C SER A 126 11.12 -4.96 -3.43
N ASP A 127 11.40 -4.88 -2.13
CA ASP A 127 11.75 -3.62 -1.45
C ASP A 127 12.95 -2.95 -2.12
N PHE A 128 13.99 -3.74 -2.43
CA PHE A 128 15.18 -3.24 -3.11
C PHE A 128 14.86 -2.60 -4.47
N ASP A 129 14.06 -3.26 -5.32
CA ASP A 129 13.69 -2.70 -6.62
C ASP A 129 12.81 -1.45 -6.46
N PHE A 130 11.92 -1.43 -5.47
CA PHE A 130 11.02 -0.31 -5.20
C PHE A 130 11.79 0.94 -4.75
N GLU A 131 12.66 0.79 -3.74
CA GLU A 131 13.51 1.85 -3.18
C GLU A 131 14.51 2.39 -4.21
N MET A 132 15.17 1.50 -4.96
CA MET A 132 16.17 1.90 -5.96
C MET A 132 15.54 2.39 -7.27
N ASN A 133 14.21 2.40 -7.36
CA ASN A 133 13.47 2.69 -8.59
C ASN A 133 14.04 1.94 -9.80
N ALA A 134 14.21 0.63 -9.63
CA ALA A 134 14.82 -0.27 -10.58
C ALA A 134 13.77 -1.25 -11.15
N ARG A 135 14.11 -1.89 -12.27
CA ARG A 135 13.36 -3.03 -12.85
C ARG A 135 11.84 -2.82 -12.85
N ALA A 136 11.09 -3.68 -12.16
CA ALA A 136 9.63 -3.65 -12.12
C ALA A 136 9.08 -2.35 -11.52
N ALA A 137 9.72 -1.79 -10.47
CA ALA A 137 9.32 -0.51 -9.90
C ALA A 137 9.47 0.64 -10.89
N GLN A 138 10.59 0.68 -11.61
CA GLN A 138 10.80 1.67 -12.67
C GLN A 138 9.76 1.55 -13.78
N ALA A 139 9.45 0.31 -14.18
CA ALA A 139 8.44 0.05 -15.19
C ALA A 139 7.03 0.47 -14.71
N LEU A 140 6.67 0.21 -13.45
CA LEU A 140 5.42 0.68 -12.85
C LEU A 140 5.31 2.20 -12.86
N ARG A 141 6.36 2.92 -12.42
CA ARG A 141 6.37 4.39 -12.38
C ARG A 141 6.39 5.06 -13.75
N ARG A 142 6.90 4.38 -14.78
CA ARG A 142 6.88 4.86 -16.17
C ARG A 142 5.60 4.55 -16.92
N SER A 143 4.81 3.59 -16.42
CA SER A 143 3.53 3.23 -17.02
C SER A 143 2.52 4.35 -16.78
N LYS A 144 1.92 4.84 -17.86
CA LYS A 144 0.89 5.89 -17.86
C LYS A 144 -0.34 5.40 -18.60
#